data_AF-A0A8U0HTX9-F1
#
_entry.id   AF-A0A8U0HTX9-F1
#
_cell.length_a   1.000
_cell.length_b   1.000
_cell.length_c   1.000
_cell.angle_alpha   90.00
_cell.angle_beta   90.00
_cell.angle_gamma   90.00
#
_symmetry.space_group_name_H-M   'P 1'
#
loop_
_entity.id
_entity.type
_entity.pdbx_description
1 polymer ?
#
loop_
_entity_poly.entity_id
_entity_poly.type
_entity_poly.pdbx_seq_one_letter_code
_entity_poly.pdbx_strand_id
1 'polypeptide(L)'
;MNATTALRPRRGLALPLLVLAVPTLYLVYRDARIGCPPGRTCLELAHLGYAAAGLAAGYLVASGALAVADESALVERSALARLALRPGDSTLAVLGVYFGGLVTYLLASAATTIPGWLDLALTPVGLVVGLPVVIAYAAMTMVGNALGREPSLAFQLGVVLAGLAVTGAWLFVLATGTASLLGSLSPVKVGSR
;
A
#
# COMPACT_ATOMS: atom_id res chain seq x y z
N MET A 1 -9.95 -25.95 6.31
CA MET A 1 -8.59 -25.52 6.71
C MET A 1 -8.58 -25.24 8.21
N ASN A 2 -7.50 -25.57 8.92
CA ASN A 2 -7.37 -25.27 10.35
C ASN A 2 -7.09 -23.76 10.57
N ALA A 3 -7.74 -23.11 11.52
CA ALA A 3 -7.61 -21.66 11.75
C ALA A 3 -6.15 -21.21 11.96
N THR A 4 -5.36 -22.01 12.68
CA THR A 4 -3.92 -21.75 12.90
C THR A 4 -3.10 -21.77 11.63
N THR A 5 -3.49 -22.56 10.62
CA THR A 5 -2.81 -22.58 9.32
C THR A 5 -3.14 -21.37 8.47
N ALA A 6 -4.35 -20.81 8.60
CA ALA A 6 -4.77 -19.60 7.89
C ALA A 6 -4.01 -18.35 8.37
N LEU A 7 -3.67 -18.29 9.66
CA LEU A 7 -2.96 -17.15 10.27
C LEU A 7 -1.44 -17.19 10.10
N ARG A 8 -0.86 -18.25 9.51
CA ARG A 8 0.59 -18.31 9.30
C ARG A 8 1.02 -17.24 8.27
N PRO A 9 2.11 -16.49 8.53
CA PRO A 9 2.68 -15.61 7.53
C PRO A 9 3.03 -16.38 6.25
N ARG A 10 2.52 -15.91 5.12
CA ARG A 10 2.70 -16.50 3.79
C ARG A 10 2.94 -15.40 2.77
N ARG A 11 3.68 -15.72 1.71
CA ARG A 11 4.01 -14.77 0.63
C ARG A 11 2.77 -14.22 -0.07
N GLY A 12 1.74 -15.04 -0.25
CA GLY A 12 0.48 -14.64 -0.89
C GLY A 12 -0.31 -13.57 -0.13
N LEU A 13 -0.01 -13.32 1.15
CA LEU A 13 -0.66 -12.26 1.93
C LEU A 13 -0.14 -10.86 1.60
N ALA A 14 1.00 -10.73 0.93
CA ALA A 14 1.64 -9.43 0.70
C ALA A 14 0.72 -8.44 -0.03
N LEU A 15 0.10 -8.86 -1.14
CA LEU A 15 -0.79 -8.01 -1.92
C LEU A 15 -2.10 -7.68 -1.17
N PRO A 16 -2.88 -8.66 -0.66
CA PRO A 16 -4.09 -8.36 0.12
C PRO A 16 -3.82 -7.44 1.32
N LEU A 17 -2.69 -7.63 2.00
CA LEU A 17 -2.30 -6.79 3.11
C LEU A 17 -1.97 -5.36 2.67
N LEU A 18 -1.26 -5.16 1.56
CA LEU A 18 -1.01 -3.83 0.98
C LEU A 18 -2.31 -3.09 0.63
N VAL A 19 -3.24 -3.80 0.00
CA VAL A 19 -4.54 -3.25 -0.43
C VAL A 19 -5.35 -2.74 0.76
N LEU A 20 -5.22 -3.37 1.93
CA LEU A 20 -5.87 -2.93 3.17
C LEU A 20 -5.05 -1.90 3.94
N ALA A 21 -3.73 -2.07 4.00
CA ALA A 21 -2.84 -1.22 4.77
C ALA A 21 -2.86 0.24 4.29
N VAL A 22 -2.87 0.48 2.97
CA VAL A 22 -2.82 1.83 2.42
C VAL A 22 -4.05 2.66 2.81
N PRO A 23 -5.30 2.19 2.61
CA PRO A 23 -6.49 2.88 3.13
C PRO A 23 -6.49 3.08 4.64
N THR A 24 -6.08 2.06 5.41
CA THR A 24 -6.04 2.14 6.87
C THR A 24 -5.09 3.23 7.34
N LEU A 25 -3.87 3.26 6.82
CA LEU A 25 -2.87 4.26 7.17
C LEU A 25 -3.30 5.67 6.77
N TYR A 26 -3.96 5.81 5.61
CA TYR A 26 -4.52 7.09 5.19
C TYR A 26 -5.56 7.61 6.17
N LEU A 27 -6.48 6.78 6.65
CA LEU A 27 -7.52 7.21 7.59
C LEU A 27 -6.92 7.66 8.92
N VAL A 28 -5.93 6.92 9.45
CA VAL A 28 -5.22 7.30 10.68
C VAL A 28 -4.48 8.62 10.48
N TYR A 29 -3.82 8.79 9.34
CA TYR A 29 -3.09 10.03 9.03
C TYR A 29 -4.02 11.23 8.82
N ARG A 30 -5.16 11.00 8.17
CA ARG A 30 -6.19 12.02 7.95
C ARG A 30 -6.76 12.51 9.28
N ASP A 31 -7.06 11.59 10.19
CA ASP A 31 -7.53 11.90 11.54
C ASP A 31 -6.51 12.75 12.31
N ALA A 32 -5.25 12.30 12.31
CA ALA A 32 -4.12 13.01 12.93
C ALA A 32 -3.95 14.45 12.40
N ARG A 33 -4.23 14.69 11.11
CA ARG A 33 -4.08 16.00 10.47
C ARG A 33 -5.24 16.98 10.76
N ILE A 34 -6.47 16.50 10.94
CA ILE A 34 -7.65 17.37 11.10
C ILE A 34 -7.57 18.20 12.39
N GLY A 35 -6.97 17.66 13.46
CA GLY A 35 -6.83 18.33 14.75
C GLY A 35 -5.50 19.02 15.00
N CYS A 36 -4.59 19.09 14.02
CA CYS A 36 -3.20 19.44 14.29
C CYS A 36 -2.94 20.95 14.36
N PRO A 37 -2.47 21.49 15.51
CA PRO A 37 -2.08 22.89 15.63
C PRO A 37 -0.80 23.19 14.84
N PRO A 38 -0.62 24.41 14.31
CA PRO A 38 0.61 24.80 13.65
C PRO A 38 1.81 24.70 14.63
N GLY A 39 2.91 24.09 14.17
CA GLY A 39 4.15 23.97 14.93
C GLY A 39 4.25 22.76 15.87
N ARG A 40 3.30 21.83 15.84
CA ARG A 40 3.38 20.54 16.55
C ARG A 40 3.46 19.35 15.58
N THR A 41 4.01 18.23 16.08
CA THR A 41 3.97 16.94 15.39
C THR A 41 2.55 16.40 15.41
N CYS A 42 1.96 16.20 14.24
CA CYS A 42 0.57 15.76 14.13
C CYS A 42 0.37 14.28 14.50
N LEU A 43 1.43 13.46 14.46
CA LEU A 43 1.36 12.02 14.67
C LEU A 43 1.74 11.66 16.12
N GLU A 44 0.74 11.55 17.00
CA GLU A 44 0.95 11.12 18.38
C GLU A 44 1.02 9.59 18.53
N LEU A 45 1.51 9.11 19.69
CA LEU A 45 1.62 7.68 20.00
C LEU A 45 0.28 6.92 19.90
N ALA A 46 -0.84 7.59 20.22
CA ALA A 46 -2.17 7.00 20.07
C ALA A 46 -2.48 6.64 18.60
N HIS A 47 -2.11 7.51 17.65
CA HIS A 47 -2.30 7.27 16.21
C HIS A 47 -1.43 6.11 15.72
N LEU A 48 -0.20 5.97 16.24
CA LEU A 48 0.63 4.79 15.98
C LEU A 48 -0.04 3.50 16.48
N GLY A 49 -0.69 3.57 17.65
CA GLY A 49 -1.52 2.48 18.17
C GLY A 49 -2.70 2.12 17.26
N TYR A 50 -3.43 3.12 16.74
CA TYR A 50 -4.52 2.90 15.80
C TYR A 50 -4.05 2.33 14.46
N ALA A 51 -2.91 2.80 13.95
CA ALA A 51 -2.28 2.23 12.76
C ALA A 51 -1.92 0.76 12.98
N ALA A 52 -1.28 0.42 14.11
CA ALA A 52 -0.93 -0.95 14.44
C ALA A 52 -2.17 -1.85 14.57
N ALA A 53 -3.20 -1.39 15.27
CA ALA A 53 -4.47 -2.12 15.42
C ALA A 53 -5.18 -2.34 14.07
N GLY A 54 -5.21 -1.30 13.23
CA GLY A 54 -5.79 -1.38 11.89
C GLY A 54 -5.02 -2.34 10.98
N LEU A 55 -3.68 -2.35 11.04
CA LEU A 55 -2.85 -3.30 10.29
C LEU A 55 -3.07 -4.74 10.78
N ALA A 56 -3.20 -4.95 12.09
CA ALA A 56 -3.53 -6.27 12.65
C ALA A 56 -4.90 -6.76 12.18
N ALA A 57 -5.92 -5.90 12.22
CA ALA A 57 -7.24 -6.22 11.67
C ALA A 57 -7.17 -6.51 10.16
N GLY A 58 -6.43 -5.69 9.41
CA GLY A 58 -6.19 -5.91 7.98
C GLY A 58 -5.52 -7.25 7.68
N TYR A 59 -4.54 -7.65 8.49
CA TYR A 59 -3.91 -8.98 8.38
C TYR A 59 -4.93 -10.11 8.58
N LEU A 60 -5.82 -9.99 9.58
CA LEU A 60 -6.86 -10.98 9.82
C LEU A 60 -7.84 -11.07 8.65
N VAL A 61 -8.27 -9.93 8.10
CA VAL A 61 -9.15 -9.88 6.92
C VAL A 61 -8.47 -10.49 5.70
N ALA A 62 -7.21 -10.12 5.42
CA ALA A 62 -6.43 -10.70 4.33
C ALA A 62 -6.25 -12.21 4.47
N SER A 63 -5.92 -12.68 5.68
CA SER A 63 -5.77 -14.10 5.99
C SER A 63 -7.08 -14.87 5.82
N GLY A 64 -8.19 -14.30 6.29
CA GLY A 64 -9.52 -14.86 6.12
C GLY A 64 -9.94 -14.94 4.64
N ALA A 65 -9.72 -13.86 3.88
CA ALA A 65 -10.04 -13.82 2.44
C ALA A 65 -9.29 -14.90 1.67
N LEU A 66 -7.99 -15.07 1.93
CA LEU A 66 -7.19 -16.12 1.30
C LEU A 66 -7.53 -17.52 1.78
N ALA A 67 -8.00 -17.70 3.01
CA ALA A 67 -8.44 -19.00 3.50
C ALA A 67 -9.74 -19.48 2.83
N VAL A 68 -10.55 -18.55 2.31
CA VAL A 68 -11.79 -18.86 1.56
C VAL A 68 -11.52 -18.99 0.06
N ALA A 69 -10.50 -18.29 -0.46
CA ALA A 69 -10.12 -18.39 -1.86
C ALA A 69 -9.41 -19.71 -2.18
N ASP A 70 -9.77 -20.35 -3.29
CA ASP A 70 -9.01 -21.47 -3.84
C ASP A 70 -7.75 -20.94 -4.55
N GLU A 71 -6.72 -20.70 -3.76
CA GLU A 71 -5.43 -20.17 -4.23
C GLU A 71 -4.83 -21.03 -5.34
N SER A 72 -4.92 -22.36 -5.22
CA SER A 72 -4.44 -23.33 -6.21
C SER A 72 -5.12 -23.14 -7.56
N ALA A 73 -6.45 -23.13 -7.57
CA ALA A 73 -7.22 -22.97 -8.81
C ALA A 73 -6.97 -21.60 -9.47
N LEU A 74 -6.80 -20.54 -8.67
CA LEU A 74 -6.51 -19.19 -9.18
C LEU A 74 -5.12 -19.13 -9.83
N VAL A 75 -4.10 -19.70 -9.20
CA VAL A 75 -2.71 -19.70 -9.68
C VAL A 75 -2.52 -20.56 -10.94
N GLU A 76 -3.32 -21.62 -11.09
CA GLU A 76 -3.33 -22.46 -12.29
C GLU A 76 -3.98 -21.75 -13.48
N ARG A 77 -5.10 -21.05 -13.25
CA ARG A 77 -5.89 -20.41 -14.31
C ARG A 77 -5.33 -19.09 -14.81
N SER A 78 -4.52 -18.37 -14.01
CA SER A 78 -4.06 -17.02 -14.35
C SER A 78 -2.60 -16.77 -13.99
N ALA A 79 -1.83 -16.30 -14.97
CA ALA A 79 -0.46 -15.85 -14.77
C ALA A 79 -0.37 -14.63 -13.82
N LEU A 80 -1.37 -13.74 -13.88
CA LEU A 80 -1.46 -12.58 -12.97
C LEU A 80 -1.71 -13.02 -11.53
N ALA A 81 -2.61 -13.99 -11.32
CA ALA A 81 -2.88 -14.53 -10.00
C ALA A 81 -1.64 -15.23 -9.42
N ARG A 82 -0.87 -15.94 -10.26
CA ARG A 82 0.42 -16.52 -9.86
C ARG A 82 1.41 -15.48 -9.38
N LEU A 83 1.54 -14.37 -10.11
CA LEU A 83 2.47 -13.30 -9.74
C LEU A 83 2.03 -12.57 -8.46
N ALA A 84 0.72 -12.37 -8.28
CA ALA A 84 0.13 -11.76 -7.10
C ALA A 84 0.24 -12.63 -5.83
N LEU A 85 0.00 -13.94 -5.95
CA LEU A 85 -0.10 -14.86 -4.81
C LEU A 85 1.22 -15.57 -4.51
N ARG A 86 2.16 -15.59 -5.46
CA ARG A 86 3.51 -16.15 -5.28
C ARG A 86 4.59 -15.15 -5.69
N PRO A 87 4.73 -14.02 -4.96
CA PRO A 87 5.82 -13.09 -5.22
C PRO A 87 7.19 -13.75 -5.03
N GLY A 88 8.14 -13.39 -5.88
CA GLY A 88 9.54 -13.78 -5.74
C GLY A 88 10.23 -13.08 -4.57
N ASP A 89 11.36 -13.63 -4.13
CA ASP A 89 12.13 -13.07 -3.01
C ASP A 89 12.64 -11.65 -3.29
N SER A 90 13.00 -11.37 -4.54
CA SER A 90 13.40 -10.03 -4.99
C SER A 90 12.26 -9.03 -4.91
N THR A 91 11.04 -9.41 -5.32
CA THR A 91 9.84 -8.57 -5.17
C THR A 91 9.58 -8.25 -3.70
N LEU A 92 9.65 -9.25 -2.82
CA LEU A 92 9.46 -9.06 -1.39
C LEU A 92 10.56 -8.18 -0.77
N ALA A 93 11.81 -8.33 -1.22
CA ALA A 93 12.92 -7.50 -0.77
C ALA A 93 12.72 -6.03 -1.16
N VAL A 94 12.40 -5.76 -2.43
CA VAL A 94 12.09 -4.39 -2.90
C VAL A 94 10.89 -3.81 -2.16
N LEU A 95 9.85 -4.61 -1.97
CA LEU A 95 8.68 -4.19 -1.21
C LEU A 95 9.06 -3.86 0.25
N GLY A 96 9.92 -4.66 0.86
CA GLY A 96 10.49 -4.39 2.18
C GLY A 96 11.26 -3.08 2.24
N VAL A 97 12.02 -2.74 1.19
CA VAL A 97 12.71 -1.44 1.08
C VAL A 97 11.70 -0.29 0.99
N TYR A 98 10.65 -0.42 0.19
CA TYR A 98 9.59 0.59 0.08
C TYR A 98 8.90 0.82 1.42
N PHE A 99 8.50 -0.26 2.10
CA PHE A 99 7.90 -0.18 3.44
C PHE A 99 8.87 0.39 4.46
N GLY A 100 10.14 -0.02 4.45
CA GLY A 100 11.16 0.49 5.35
C GLY A 100 11.37 2.00 5.18
N GLY A 101 11.42 2.47 3.94
CA GLY A 101 11.48 3.90 3.62
C GLY A 101 10.24 4.66 4.11
N LEU A 102 9.04 4.13 3.86
CA LEU A 102 7.78 4.73 4.33
C LEU A 102 7.71 4.80 5.86
N VAL A 103 8.03 3.71 6.55
CA VAL A 103 8.04 3.66 8.02
C VAL A 103 9.07 4.63 8.59
N THR A 104 10.26 4.69 7.99
CA THR A 104 11.31 5.61 8.41
C THR A 104 10.89 7.07 8.21
N TYR A 105 10.26 7.39 7.08
CA TYR A 105 9.70 8.71 6.81
C TYR A 105 8.62 9.08 7.84
N LEU A 106 7.70 8.16 8.14
CA LEU A 106 6.64 8.37 9.12
C LEU A 106 7.20 8.57 10.53
N LEU A 107 8.14 7.72 10.95
CA LEU A 107 8.80 7.85 12.26
C LEU A 107 9.60 9.15 12.36
N ALA A 108 10.31 9.54 11.30
CA ALA A 108 11.01 10.82 11.24
C ALA A 108 10.03 11.99 11.36
N SER A 109 8.89 11.94 10.66
CA SER A 109 7.84 12.97 10.73
C SER A 109 7.16 13.07 12.10
N ALA A 110 7.13 11.96 12.85
CA ALA A 110 6.59 11.92 14.20
C ALA A 110 7.59 12.47 15.22
N ALA A 111 8.89 12.25 15.00
CA ALA A 111 9.95 12.68 15.91
C ALA A 111 10.38 14.15 15.68
N THR A 112 10.34 14.63 14.44
CA THR A 112 10.89 15.93 14.04
C THR A 112 10.20 16.48 12.79
N THR A 113 10.31 17.79 12.57
CA THR A 113 9.94 18.39 11.30
C THR A 113 10.89 17.92 10.20
N ILE A 114 10.32 17.53 9.05
CA ILE A 114 11.10 17.11 7.89
C ILE A 114 11.57 18.37 7.15
N PRO A 115 12.87 18.49 6.80
CA PRO A 115 13.35 19.62 6.02
C PRO A 115 12.60 19.76 4.69
N GLY A 116 12.17 20.97 4.35
CA GLY A 116 11.34 21.19 3.14
C GLY A 116 12.00 20.77 1.83
N TRP A 117 13.34 20.82 1.74
CA TRP A 117 14.06 20.34 0.56
C TRP A 117 13.94 18.82 0.36
N LEU A 118 13.87 18.05 1.45
CA LEU A 118 13.73 16.60 1.40
C LEU A 118 12.30 16.24 0.97
N ASP A 119 11.31 16.94 1.50
CA ASP A 119 9.90 16.78 1.09
C ASP A 119 9.71 17.11 -0.40
N LEU A 120 10.36 18.18 -0.88
CA LEU A 120 10.36 18.54 -2.30
C LEU A 120 11.05 17.48 -3.17
N ALA A 121 12.19 16.92 -2.72
CA ALA A 121 12.88 15.86 -3.43
C ALA A 121 12.07 14.55 -3.50
N LEU A 122 11.24 14.28 -2.50
CA LEU A 122 10.37 13.09 -2.44
C LEU A 122 9.04 13.27 -3.17
N THR A 123 8.68 14.50 -3.53
CA THR A 123 7.40 14.81 -4.20
C THR A 123 7.17 13.99 -5.49
N PRO A 124 8.15 13.83 -6.40
CA PRO A 124 7.96 13.00 -7.60
C PRO A 124 7.71 11.52 -7.26
N VAL A 125 8.39 11.01 -6.22
CA VAL A 125 8.20 9.63 -5.75
C VAL A 125 6.80 9.46 -5.17
N GLY A 126 6.36 10.42 -4.34
CA GLY A 126 5.01 10.47 -3.80
C GLY A 126 3.94 10.52 -4.89
N LEU A 127 4.18 11.25 -5.98
CA LEU A 127 3.28 11.32 -7.12
C LEU A 127 3.18 9.98 -7.87
N VAL A 128 4.31 9.32 -8.13
CA VAL A 128 4.33 8.00 -8.80
C VAL A 128 3.62 6.95 -7.95
N VAL A 129 3.85 6.97 -6.63
CA VAL A 129 3.20 6.05 -5.69
C VAL A 129 1.70 6.35 -5.58
N GLY A 130 1.32 7.61 -5.41
CA GLY A 130 -0.07 8.05 -5.22
C GLY A 130 -0.89 8.18 -6.51
N LEU A 131 -0.30 7.88 -7.68
CA LEU A 131 -0.92 8.11 -8.99
C LEU A 131 -2.35 7.53 -9.09
N PRO A 132 -2.65 6.29 -8.65
CA PRO A 132 -4.01 5.76 -8.77
C PRO A 132 -5.04 6.55 -7.96
N VAL A 133 -4.67 7.04 -6.77
CA VAL A 133 -5.55 7.87 -5.95
C VAL A 133 -5.81 9.22 -6.63
N VAL A 134 -4.77 9.81 -7.24
CA VAL A 134 -4.86 11.09 -7.95
C VAL A 134 -5.80 10.95 -9.15
N ILE A 135 -5.66 9.87 -9.92
CA ILE A 135 -6.53 9.56 -11.06
C ILE A 135 -7.98 9.36 -10.58
N ALA A 136 -8.20 8.57 -9.53
CA ALA A 136 -9.54 8.32 -8.99
C ALA A 136 -10.22 9.63 -8.54
N TYR A 137 -9.48 10.50 -7.85
CA TYR A 137 -9.98 11.79 -7.43
C TYR A 137 -10.30 12.71 -8.62
N ALA A 138 -9.39 12.82 -9.59
CA ALA A 138 -9.59 13.63 -10.79
C ALA A 138 -10.82 13.15 -11.59
N ALA A 139 -10.98 11.83 -11.77
CA ALA A 139 -12.13 11.26 -12.45
C ALA A 139 -13.44 11.59 -11.72
N MET A 140 -13.46 11.48 -10.39
CA MET A 140 -14.62 11.85 -9.57
C MET A 140 -14.99 13.32 -9.75
N THR A 141 -14.01 14.23 -9.73
CA THR A 141 -14.24 15.66 -9.96
C THR A 141 -14.78 15.93 -11.37
N MET A 142 -14.22 15.29 -12.41
CA MET A 142 -14.71 15.43 -13.78
C MET A 142 -16.15 14.96 -13.94
N VAL A 143 -16.49 13.81 -13.35
CA VAL A 143 -17.85 13.25 -13.37
C VAL A 143 -18.83 14.15 -12.59
N GLY A 144 -18.45 14.61 -11.40
CA GLY A 144 -19.27 15.52 -10.61
C GLY A 144 -19.56 16.83 -11.35
N ASN A 145 -18.53 17.40 -11.98
CA ASN A 145 -18.66 18.60 -12.80
C ASN A 145 -19.57 18.38 -14.02
N ALA A 146 -19.41 17.24 -14.72
CA ALA A 146 -20.22 16.91 -15.89
C ALA A 146 -21.71 16.69 -15.54
N LEU A 147 -22.00 16.18 -14.34
CA LEU A 147 -23.35 15.94 -13.86
C LEU A 147 -23.99 17.17 -13.20
N GLY A 148 -23.23 18.25 -12.96
CA GLY A 148 -23.71 19.45 -12.28
C GLY A 148 -24.23 19.19 -10.86
N ARG A 149 -23.78 18.10 -10.23
CA ARG A 149 -24.23 17.66 -8.90
C ARG A 149 -23.04 17.26 -8.07
N GLU A 150 -23.03 17.70 -6.82
CA GLU A 150 -22.04 17.25 -5.85
C GLU A 150 -22.32 15.78 -5.46
N PRO A 151 -21.34 14.88 -5.61
CA PRO A 151 -21.50 13.51 -5.16
C PRO A 151 -21.66 13.43 -3.65
N SER A 152 -22.45 12.47 -3.16
CA SER A 152 -22.65 12.28 -1.72
C SER A 152 -21.33 11.95 -1.00
N LEU A 153 -21.23 12.30 0.28
CA LEU A 153 -20.01 12.05 1.08
C LEU A 153 -19.62 10.57 1.12
N ALA A 154 -20.61 9.68 1.18
CA ALA A 154 -20.38 8.24 1.15
C ALA A 154 -19.76 7.78 -0.18
N PHE A 155 -20.22 8.34 -1.30
CA PHE A 155 -19.64 8.04 -2.61
C PHE A 155 -18.21 8.56 -2.72
N GLN A 156 -17.96 9.81 -2.29
CA GLN A 156 -16.62 10.39 -2.30
C GLN A 156 -15.63 9.56 -1.47
N LEU A 157 -16.04 9.16 -0.25
CA LEU A 157 -15.23 8.31 0.61
C LEU A 157 -14.97 6.95 -0.03
N GLY A 158 -16.00 6.34 -0.63
CA GLY A 158 -15.88 5.07 -1.34
C GLY A 158 -14.86 5.12 -2.48
N VAL A 159 -14.89 6.18 -3.29
CA VAL A 159 -13.93 6.38 -4.39
C VAL A 159 -12.51 6.57 -3.86
N VAL A 160 -12.33 7.35 -2.79
CA VAL A 160 -11.01 7.57 -2.17
C VAL A 160 -10.45 6.25 -1.61
N LEU A 161 -11.26 5.49 -0.86
CA LEU A 161 -10.83 4.20 -0.31
C LEU A 161 -10.51 3.19 -1.41
N ALA A 162 -11.31 3.16 -2.49
CA ALA A 162 -11.03 2.33 -3.64
C ALA A 162 -9.72 2.75 -4.34
N GLY A 163 -9.49 4.04 -4.55
CA GLY A 163 -8.24 4.56 -5.11
C GLY A 163 -7.02 4.21 -4.25
N LEU A 164 -7.16 4.26 -2.92
CA LEU A 164 -6.11 3.88 -1.97
C LEU A 164 -5.84 2.37 -1.98
N ALA A 165 -6.89 1.55 -2.10
CA ALA A 165 -6.77 0.12 -2.26
C ALA A 165 -6.03 -0.25 -3.56
N VAL A 166 -6.38 0.42 -4.67
CA VAL A 166 -5.66 0.30 -5.95
C VAL A 166 -4.22 0.79 -5.82
N THR A 167 -3.95 1.81 -5.02
CA THR A 167 -2.59 2.28 -4.72
C THR A 167 -1.76 1.22 -4.00
N GLY A 168 -2.36 0.46 -3.07
CA GLY A 168 -1.70 -0.71 -2.46
C GLY A 168 -1.33 -1.78 -3.49
N ALA A 169 -2.22 -2.08 -4.43
CA ALA A 169 -1.92 -3.00 -5.53
C ALA A 169 -0.84 -2.43 -6.49
N TRP A 170 -0.88 -1.13 -6.75
CA TRP A 170 0.11 -0.44 -7.58
C TRP A 170 1.52 -0.49 -6.98
N LEU A 171 1.66 -0.33 -5.66
CA LEU A 171 2.94 -0.51 -4.97
C LEU A 171 3.53 -1.91 -5.17
N PHE A 172 2.68 -2.94 -5.17
CA PHE A 172 3.11 -4.31 -5.44
C PHE A 172 3.59 -4.49 -6.89
N VAL A 173 2.88 -3.87 -7.85
CA VAL A 173 3.29 -3.85 -9.27
C VAL A 173 4.62 -3.14 -9.44
N LEU A 174 4.80 -1.97 -8.83
CA LEU A 174 6.07 -1.22 -8.86
C LEU A 174 7.22 -2.03 -8.25
N ALA A 175 6.99 -2.72 -7.14
CA ALA A 175 8.01 -3.56 -6.51
C ALA A 175 8.41 -4.73 -7.43
N THR A 176 7.43 -5.37 -8.08
CA THR A 176 7.68 -6.47 -9.02
C THR A 176 8.43 -5.99 -10.27
N GLY A 177 8.03 -4.85 -10.83
CA GLY A 177 8.71 -4.24 -11.98
C GLY A 177 10.15 -3.86 -11.65
N THR A 178 10.37 -3.21 -10.51
CA THR A 178 11.71 -2.82 -10.03
C THR A 178 12.59 -4.03 -9.77
N ALA A 179 12.06 -5.07 -9.12
CA ALA A 179 12.78 -6.33 -8.90
C ALA A 179 13.20 -6.99 -10.23
N SER A 180 12.34 -6.93 -11.24
CA SER A 180 12.62 -7.48 -12.57
C SER A 180 13.72 -6.70 -13.29
N LEU A 181 13.72 -5.35 -13.18
CA LEU A 181 14.76 -4.49 -13.73
C LEU A 181 16.11 -4.68 -13.02
N LEU A 182 16.13 -4.83 -11.70
CA LEU A 182 17.35 -5.12 -10.96
C LEU A 182 17.93 -6.49 -11.33
N GLY A 183 17.06 -7.47 -11.57
CA GLY A 183 17.43 -8.81 -12.04
C GLY A 183 18.06 -8.79 -13.43
N SER A 184 17.54 -7.98 -14.37
CA SER A 184 18.09 -7.87 -15.72
C SER A 184 19.44 -7.15 -15.79
N LEU A 185 19.72 -6.27 -14.82
CA LEU A 185 20.99 -5.55 -14.70
C LEU A 185 22.09 -6.37 -14.02
N SER A 186 21.74 -7.47 -13.37
CA SER A 186 22.71 -8.36 -12.71
C SER A 186 23.27 -9.33 -13.75
N PRO A 187 24.55 -9.21 -14.19
CA PRO A 187 25.12 -10.18 -15.10
C PRO A 187 25.06 -11.56 -14.46
N VAL A 188 24.51 -12.53 -15.19
CA VAL A 188 24.54 -13.94 -14.79
C VAL A 188 26.00 -14.29 -14.53
N LYS A 189 26.36 -14.51 -13.26
CA LYS A 189 27.58 -15.24 -12.94
C LYS A 189 27.36 -16.64 -13.48
N VAL A 190 27.79 -16.87 -14.72
CA VAL A 190 27.99 -18.20 -15.27
C VAL A 190 29.10 -18.82 -14.43
N GLY A 191 28.70 -19.40 -13.30
CA GLY A 191 29.54 -20.26 -12.50
C GLY A 191 29.75 -21.54 -13.30
N SER A 192 30.80 -21.57 -14.11
CA SER A 192 31.40 -22.82 -14.53
C SER A 192 32.01 -23.47 -13.29
N ARG A 193 31.38 -24.53 -12.78
CA ARG A 193 32.03 -25.67 -12.12
C ARG A 193 31.00 -26.76 -11.87
#